data_AF-A0A529Q4R7-F1
#
_entry.id   AF-A0A529Q4R7-F1
#
_cell.length_a   1.000
_cell.length_b   1.000
_cell.length_c   1.000
_cell.angle_alpha   90.00
_cell.angle_beta   90.00
_cell.angle_gamma   90.00
#
_symmetry.space_group_name_H-M   'P 1'
#
loop_
_entity.id
_entity.type
_entity.pdbx_description
1 polymer ?
#
loop_
_entity_poly.entity_id
_entity_poly.type
_entity_poly.pdbx_seq_one_letter_code
_entity_poly.pdbx_strand_id
1 'polypeptide(L)'
;PERIELLDAEATRARINIRNVIGGFVIRGQARVQPAKLVRGLAAAVERLGVSIYEKTTVTAIAKGIVATDRGTVRAKTIIRATEGFTAGIPGEERTWLALNSAQIVTEPLSEELWRKIGWEGHELLGNAAHAYCYAQRTREGRITMGGRGVPYRYGS
;
A
#
# COMPACT_ATOMS: atom_id res chain seq x y z
N PRO A 1 18.06 -16.29 13.91
CA PRO A 1 16.66 -16.25 14.37
C PRO A 1 15.70 -16.65 13.24
N GLU A 2 14.63 -17.38 13.56
CA GLU A 2 13.62 -17.76 12.57
C GLU A 2 12.88 -16.53 12.03
N ARG A 3 12.52 -16.56 10.74
CA ARG A 3 11.84 -15.45 10.04
C ARG A 3 10.42 -15.24 10.53
N ILE A 4 9.77 -16.32 10.97
CA ILE A 4 8.39 -16.37 11.43
C ILE A 4 8.39 -17.05 12.80
N GLU A 5 7.62 -16.51 13.74
CA GLU A 5 7.44 -17.07 15.07
C GLU A 5 5.93 -17.12 15.37
N LEU A 6 5.44 -18.29 15.79
CA LEU A 6 4.07 -18.45 16.26
C LEU A 6 3.98 -18.05 17.72
N LEU A 7 2.93 -17.33 18.08
CA LEU A 7 2.68 -16.83 19.41
C LEU A 7 1.35 -17.36 19.91
N ASP A 8 1.32 -17.78 21.17
CA ASP A 8 0.07 -18.00 21.88
C ASP A 8 -0.65 -16.67 22.20
N ALA A 9 -1.80 -16.76 22.85
CA ALA A 9 -2.62 -15.61 23.21
C ALA A 9 -1.91 -14.64 24.17
N GLU A 10 -1.11 -15.15 25.11
CA GLU A 10 -0.43 -14.34 26.11
C GLU A 10 0.72 -13.56 25.48
N ALA A 11 1.59 -14.25 24.73
CA ALA A 11 2.71 -13.65 24.01
C ALA A 11 2.25 -12.64 22.95
N THR A 12 1.10 -12.89 22.30
CA THR A 12 0.52 -11.92 21.36
C THR A 12 0.03 -10.67 22.10
N ARG A 13 -0.68 -10.83 23.22
CA ARG A 13 -1.20 -9.71 24.03
C ARG A 13 -0.10 -8.87 24.65
N ALA A 14 1.02 -9.49 25.03
CA ALA A 14 2.19 -8.79 25.56
C ALA A 14 2.84 -7.84 24.55
N ARG A 15 2.65 -8.08 23.24
CA ARG A 15 3.17 -7.21 22.16
C ARG A 15 2.21 -6.07 21.83
N ILE A 16 0.94 -6.40 21.66
CA ILE A 16 -0.14 -5.44 21.41
C ILE A 16 -1.36 -5.95 22.17
N ASN A 17 -1.87 -5.15 23.10
CA ASN A 17 -2.96 -5.53 23.98
C ASN A 17 -4.30 -5.54 23.23
N ILE A 18 -4.54 -6.63 22.49
CA ILE A 18 -5.76 -6.85 21.71
C ILE A 18 -6.71 -7.74 22.51
N ARG A 19 -7.95 -7.26 22.67
CA ARG A 19 -9.01 -8.01 23.36
C ARG A 19 -9.34 -9.29 22.59
N ASN A 20 -9.55 -10.39 23.33
CA ASN A 20 -9.96 -11.70 22.79
C ASN A 20 -9.01 -12.30 21.75
N VAL A 21 -7.73 -11.92 21.74
CA VAL A 21 -6.74 -12.55 20.88
C VAL A 21 -6.53 -14.01 21.29
N ILE A 22 -6.55 -14.92 20.31
CA ILE A 22 -6.36 -16.37 20.51
C ILE A 22 -4.92 -16.82 20.25
N GLY A 23 -4.12 -15.96 19.62
CA GLY A 23 -2.75 -16.21 19.19
C GLY A 23 -2.40 -15.31 18.01
N GLY A 24 -1.19 -15.49 17.48
CA GLY A 24 -0.69 -14.68 16.38
C GLY A 24 0.61 -15.23 15.81
N PHE A 25 1.17 -14.50 14.85
CA PHE A 25 2.52 -14.77 14.37
C PHE A 25 3.23 -13.45 14.10
N VAL A 26 4.55 -13.47 14.26
CA VAL A 26 5.41 -12.33 13.96
C VAL A 26 6.28 -12.69 12.78
N ILE A 27 6.27 -11.84 11.76
CA ILE A 27 7.21 -11.91 10.65
C ILE A 27 8.30 -10.86 10.90
N ARG A 28 9.54 -11.31 10.98
CA ARG A 28 10.71 -10.44 11.22
C ARG A 28 11.25 -9.86 9.90
N GLY A 29 12.00 -8.76 10.00
CA GLY A 29 12.59 -8.09 8.83
C GLY A 29 11.59 -7.35 7.96
N GLN A 30 10.44 -6.97 8.51
CA GLN A 30 9.47 -6.12 7.82
C GLN A 30 9.84 -4.65 8.01
N ALA A 31 9.55 -3.85 6.98
CA ALA A 31 9.72 -2.41 7.03
C ALA A 31 8.46 -1.72 6.55
N ARG A 32 8.23 -0.53 7.09
CA ARG A 32 7.23 0.42 6.59
C ARG A 32 7.96 1.61 5.98
N VAL A 33 7.42 2.12 4.89
CA VAL A 33 7.99 3.25 4.17
C VAL A 33 6.94 4.33 3.98
N GLN A 34 7.39 5.56 3.79
CA GLN A 34 6.51 6.61 3.29
C GLN A 34 6.51 6.50 1.75
N PRO A 35 5.42 6.03 1.12
CA PRO A 35 5.44 5.66 -0.30
C PRO A 35 5.68 6.86 -1.23
N ALA A 36 5.16 8.05 -0.89
CA ALA A 36 5.38 9.26 -1.67
C ALA A 36 6.85 9.73 -1.64
N LYS A 37 7.56 9.55 -0.52
CA LYS A 37 9.00 9.84 -0.42
C LYS A 37 9.80 8.77 -1.16
N LEU A 38 9.41 7.50 -1.05
CA LEU A 38 10.05 6.42 -1.79
C LEU A 38 9.98 6.65 -3.29
N VAL A 39 8.79 6.92 -3.85
CA VAL A 39 8.64 7.14 -5.30
C VAL A 39 9.39 8.38 -5.79
N ARG A 40 9.41 9.47 -5.01
CA ARG A 40 10.22 10.66 -5.35
C ARG A 40 11.72 10.37 -5.33
N GLY A 41 12.19 9.62 -4.33
CA GLY A 41 13.59 9.20 -4.25
C GLY A 41 13.99 8.29 -5.41
N LEU A 42 13.09 7.38 -5.81
CA LEU A 42 13.27 6.51 -6.96
C LEU A 42 13.32 7.31 -8.27
N ALA A 43 12.39 8.25 -8.47
CA ALA A 43 12.36 9.14 -9.63
C ALA A 43 13.70 9.89 -9.76
N ALA A 44 14.16 10.55 -8.69
CA ALA A 44 15.45 11.23 -8.68
C ALA A 44 16.63 10.28 -8.95
N ALA A 45 16.56 9.03 -8.50
CA ALA A 45 17.61 8.04 -8.75
C ALA A 45 17.67 7.64 -10.23
N VAL A 46 16.53 7.40 -10.88
CA VAL A 46 16.51 7.01 -12.30
C VAL A 46 16.84 8.20 -13.22
N GLU A 47 16.47 9.42 -12.86
CA GLU A 47 16.88 10.63 -13.59
C GLU A 47 18.40 10.82 -13.55
N ARG A 48 19.04 10.58 -12.39
CA ARG A 48 20.52 10.57 -12.30
C ARG A 48 21.17 9.49 -13.15
N LEU A 49 20.44 8.42 -13.48
CA LEU A 49 20.89 7.38 -14.40
C LEU A 49 20.58 7.73 -15.88
N GLY A 50 20.05 8.92 -16.15
CA GLY A 50 19.77 9.43 -17.50
C GLY A 50 18.37 9.10 -18.03
N VAL A 51 17.45 8.61 -17.19
CA VAL A 51 16.06 8.36 -17.59
C VAL A 51 15.28 9.67 -17.59
N SER A 52 14.57 9.97 -18.68
CA SER A 52 13.64 11.10 -18.74
C SER A 52 12.27 10.71 -18.18
N ILE A 53 11.74 11.53 -17.26
CA ILE A 53 10.37 11.40 -16.74
C ILE A 53 9.52 12.53 -17.33
N TYR A 54 8.41 12.16 -17.97
CA TYR A 54 7.45 13.11 -18.55
C TYR A 54 6.14 13.06 -17.75
N GLU A 55 5.95 14.02 -16.86
CA GLU A 55 4.70 14.17 -16.10
C GLU A 55 3.62 14.89 -16.93
N LYS A 56 2.36 14.84 -16.47
CA LYS A 56 1.21 15.52 -17.12
C LYS A 56 1.09 15.21 -18.63
N THR A 57 1.46 13.99 -18.99
CA THR A 57 1.45 13.44 -20.34
C THR A 57 0.64 12.16 -20.30
N THR A 58 -0.67 12.28 -20.54
CA THR A 58 -1.62 11.19 -20.33
C THR A 58 -1.58 10.25 -21.53
N VAL A 59 -1.32 8.97 -21.30
CA VAL A 59 -1.42 7.94 -22.35
C VAL A 59 -2.89 7.71 -22.69
N THR A 60 -3.23 7.79 -23.98
CA THR A 60 -4.59 7.63 -24.49
C THR A 60 -4.78 6.35 -25.29
N ALA A 61 -3.70 5.79 -25.84
CA ALA A 61 -3.72 4.48 -26.51
C ALA A 61 -2.33 3.83 -26.52
N ILE A 62 -2.29 2.50 -26.51
CA ILE A 62 -1.08 1.70 -26.63
C ILE A 62 -1.25 0.73 -27.79
N ALA A 63 -0.27 0.69 -28.70
CA ALA A 63 -0.18 -0.30 -29.76
C ALA A 63 1.27 -0.80 -29.91
N LYS A 64 1.49 -1.80 -30.76
CA LYS A 64 2.82 -2.38 -30.96
C LYS A 64 3.81 -1.31 -31.42
N GLY A 65 4.75 -0.98 -30.54
CA GLY A 65 5.85 -0.06 -30.81
C GLY A 65 5.50 1.43 -30.75
N ILE A 66 4.28 1.78 -30.32
CA ILE A 66 3.79 3.16 -30.32
C ILE A 66 2.85 3.42 -29.13
N VAL A 67 3.00 4.58 -28.50
CA VAL A 67 2.14 5.07 -27.42
C VAL A 67 1.64 6.45 -27.80
N ALA A 68 0.32 6.61 -27.86
CA ALA A 68 -0.32 7.90 -28.08
C ALA A 68 -0.58 8.58 -26.73
N THR A 69 -0.36 9.89 -26.68
CA THR A 69 -0.58 10.73 -25.51
C THR A 69 -1.33 12.00 -25.88
N ASP A 70 -1.83 12.72 -24.87
CA ASP A 70 -2.40 14.07 -25.02
C ASP A 70 -1.38 15.15 -25.45
N ARG A 71 -0.08 14.82 -25.54
CA ARG A 71 1.01 15.72 -25.98
C ARG A 71 1.69 15.29 -27.28
N GLY A 72 1.26 14.17 -27.87
CA GLY A 72 1.87 13.60 -29.06
C GLY A 72 2.17 12.11 -28.92
N THR A 73 3.07 11.59 -29.74
CA THR A 73 3.27 10.15 -29.88
C THR A 73 4.71 9.75 -29.59
N VAL A 74 4.87 8.68 -28.80
CA VAL A 74 6.17 8.09 -28.47
C VAL A 74 6.32 6.76 -29.22
N ARG A 75 7.48 6.55 -29.85
CA ARG A 75 7.85 5.27 -30.46
C ARG A 75 8.87 4.56 -29.59
N ALA A 76 8.65 3.29 -29.30
CA ALA A 76 9.54 2.49 -28.46
C ALA A 76 9.57 1.04 -28.94
N LYS A 77 10.72 0.36 -28.85
CA LYS A 77 10.81 -1.08 -29.20
C LYS A 77 10.09 -1.95 -28.17
N THR A 78 10.10 -1.53 -26.90
CA THR A 78 9.50 -2.22 -25.77
C THR A 78 8.63 -1.23 -25.01
N ILE A 79 7.43 -1.65 -24.65
CA ILE A 79 6.47 -0.85 -23.87
C ILE A 79 6.12 -1.67 -22.63
N ILE A 80 6.32 -1.08 -21.45
CA ILE A 80 5.90 -1.66 -20.17
C ILE A 80 4.76 -0.78 -19.65
N ARG A 81 3.56 -1.36 -19.52
CA ARG A 81 2.41 -0.69 -18.93
C ARG A 81 2.43 -0.88 -17.41
N ALA A 82 2.60 0.21 -16.67
CA ALA A 82 2.60 0.23 -15.20
C ALA A 82 1.50 1.17 -14.65
N THR A 83 0.32 1.14 -15.25
CA THR A 83 -0.80 2.05 -14.95
C THR A 83 -1.73 1.56 -13.83
N GLU A 84 -1.52 0.35 -13.32
CA GLU A 84 -2.30 -0.26 -12.21
C GLU A 84 -3.83 -0.06 -12.40
N GLY A 85 -4.53 0.52 -11.43
CA GLY A 85 -5.98 0.76 -11.48
C GLY A 85 -6.44 1.68 -12.61
N PHE A 86 -5.56 2.48 -13.22
CA PHE A 86 -5.90 3.33 -14.37
C PHE A 86 -5.87 2.57 -15.70
N THR A 87 -5.45 1.29 -15.70
CA THR A 87 -5.40 0.45 -16.90
C THR A 87 -6.75 0.35 -17.59
N ALA A 88 -7.85 0.28 -16.84
CA ALA A 88 -9.20 0.18 -17.39
C ALA A 88 -9.63 1.43 -18.20
N GLY A 89 -8.91 2.56 -18.06
CA GLY A 89 -9.14 3.76 -18.87
C GLY A 89 -8.45 3.74 -20.24
N ILE A 90 -7.65 2.71 -20.55
CA ILE A 90 -6.99 2.55 -21.85
C ILE A 90 -7.92 1.72 -22.75
N PRO A 91 -8.24 2.18 -23.97
CA PRO A 91 -9.14 1.45 -24.87
C PRO A 91 -8.69 0.00 -25.10
N GLY A 92 -9.60 -0.95 -24.89
CA GLY A 92 -9.37 -2.38 -25.04
C GLY A 92 -8.80 -3.08 -23.79
N GLU A 93 -8.56 -2.36 -22.70
CA GLU A 93 -8.01 -2.88 -21.44
C GLU A 93 -9.00 -2.87 -20.28
N GLU A 94 -10.27 -2.57 -20.56
CA GLU A 94 -11.35 -2.37 -19.57
C GLU A 94 -11.55 -3.58 -18.66
N ARG A 95 -11.17 -4.78 -19.14
CA ARG A 95 -11.36 -6.05 -18.43
C ARG A 95 -10.06 -6.71 -18.00
N THR A 96 -8.93 -6.06 -18.25
CA THR A 96 -7.61 -6.65 -17.99
C THR A 96 -7.21 -6.55 -16.52
N TRP A 97 -7.68 -5.51 -15.81
CA TRP A 97 -7.36 -5.28 -14.41
C TRP A 97 -8.59 -4.84 -13.63
N LEU A 98 -8.85 -5.46 -12.48
CA LEU A 98 -9.91 -5.04 -11.58
C LEU A 98 -9.38 -3.96 -10.64
N ALA A 99 -9.86 -2.73 -10.79
CA ALA A 99 -9.48 -1.63 -9.90
C ALA A 99 -10.12 -1.83 -8.51
N LEU A 100 -9.30 -2.18 -7.52
CA LEU A 100 -9.78 -2.39 -6.16
C LEU A 100 -9.60 -1.15 -5.27
N ASN A 101 -10.70 -0.55 -4.85
CA ASN A 101 -10.74 0.42 -3.75
C ASN A 101 -10.37 -0.18 -2.39
N SER A 102 -9.44 0.47 -1.69
CA SER A 102 -9.20 0.29 -0.25
C SER A 102 -9.46 1.63 0.45
N ALA A 103 -9.96 1.56 1.68
CA ALA A 103 -10.15 2.73 2.51
C ALA A 103 -9.23 2.66 3.73
N GLN A 104 -8.74 3.80 4.15
CA GLN A 104 -7.96 3.95 5.38
C GLN A 104 -8.58 5.05 6.24
N ILE A 105 -8.61 4.80 7.54
CA ILE A 105 -8.92 5.79 8.55
C ILE A 105 -7.68 6.06 9.40
N VAL A 106 -7.66 7.23 10.03
CA VAL A 106 -6.60 7.61 10.96
C VAL A 106 -7.23 8.25 12.18
N THR A 107 -6.78 7.87 13.36
CA THR A 107 -7.23 8.48 14.62
C THR A 107 -6.67 9.90 14.77
N GLU A 108 -7.22 10.65 15.71
CA GLU A 108 -6.47 11.74 16.34
C GLU A 108 -5.19 11.23 17.02
N PRO A 109 -4.21 12.09 17.36
CA PRO A 109 -3.08 11.68 18.17
C PRO A 109 -3.59 11.13 19.49
N LEU A 110 -3.13 9.94 19.86
CA LEU A 110 -3.54 9.30 21.11
C LEU A 110 -2.67 9.79 22.25
N SER A 111 -3.24 9.87 23.45
CA SER A 111 -2.49 10.20 24.66
C SER A 111 -1.48 9.11 25.01
N GLU A 112 -0.40 9.49 25.69
CA GLU A 112 0.60 8.55 26.21
C GLU A 112 -0.01 7.51 27.16
N GLU A 113 -1.03 7.90 27.93
CA GLU A 113 -1.77 6.96 28.79
C GLU A 113 -2.45 5.85 27.97
N LEU A 114 -3.07 6.22 26.85
CA LEU A 114 -3.71 5.25 25.96
C LEU A 114 -2.67 4.38 25.26
N TRP A 115 -1.55 4.94 24.81
CA TRP A 115 -0.45 4.15 24.24
C TRP A 115 0.09 3.11 25.23
N ARG A 116 0.30 3.50 26.49
CA ARG A 116 0.72 2.58 27.56
C ARG A 116 -0.30 1.46 27.82
N LYS A 117 -1.61 1.73 27.69
CA LYS A 117 -2.66 0.70 27.79
C LYS A 117 -2.66 -0.26 26.59
N ILE A 118 -2.34 0.25 25.41
CA ILE A 118 -2.24 -0.54 24.16
C ILE A 118 -0.96 -1.38 24.15
N GLY A 119 0.15 -0.89 24.70
CA GLY A 119 1.42 -1.61 24.81
C GLY A 119 2.22 -1.75 23.50
N TRP A 120 1.79 -1.09 22.42
CA TRP A 120 2.36 -1.24 21.07
C TRP A 120 3.64 -0.42 20.87
N GLU A 121 4.68 -0.74 21.63
CA GLU A 121 5.99 -0.08 21.57
C GLU A 121 6.93 -0.67 20.51
N GLY A 122 6.64 -1.89 20.02
CA GLY A 122 7.43 -2.51 18.96
C GLY A 122 7.21 -1.92 17.56
N HIS A 123 6.21 -1.03 17.41
CA HIS A 123 5.83 -0.41 16.13
C HIS A 123 5.64 -1.40 14.98
N GLU A 124 5.22 -2.62 15.29
CA GLU A 124 4.96 -3.65 14.30
C GLU A 124 3.88 -3.20 13.31
N LEU A 125 3.87 -3.81 12.13
CA LEU A 125 2.71 -3.76 11.25
C LEU A 125 1.71 -4.82 11.74
N LEU A 126 0.51 -4.40 12.09
CA LEU A 126 -0.56 -5.29 12.54
C LEU A 126 -1.41 -5.72 11.36
N GLY A 127 -1.63 -7.03 11.22
CA GLY A 127 -2.63 -7.60 10.31
C GLY A 127 -3.56 -8.52 11.09
N ASN A 128 -4.84 -8.55 10.71
CA ASN A 128 -5.81 -9.48 11.28
C ASN A 128 -6.04 -10.65 10.33
N ALA A 129 -5.66 -11.86 10.75
CA ALA A 129 -5.82 -13.07 9.95
C ALA A 129 -7.29 -13.53 9.81
N ALA A 130 -8.18 -13.13 10.73
CA ALA A 130 -9.61 -13.50 10.69
C ALA A 130 -10.41 -12.68 9.66
N HIS A 131 -9.94 -11.49 9.32
CA HIS A 131 -10.57 -10.61 8.34
C HIS A 131 -9.57 -10.23 7.26
N ALA A 132 -9.72 -10.82 6.08
CA ALA A 132 -8.96 -10.41 4.91
C ALA A 132 -9.07 -8.87 4.76
N TYR A 133 -7.92 -8.21 4.57
CA TYR A 133 -7.77 -6.76 4.39
C TYR A 133 -7.83 -5.86 5.63
N CYS A 134 -7.80 -6.38 6.86
CA CYS A 134 -7.67 -5.53 8.06
C CYS A 134 -6.21 -5.41 8.50
N TYR A 135 -5.67 -4.20 8.45
CA TYR A 135 -4.30 -3.89 8.85
C TYR A 135 -4.24 -2.56 9.59
N ALA A 136 -3.26 -2.41 10.48
CA ALA A 136 -3.03 -1.18 11.21
C ALA A 136 -1.54 -0.95 11.47
N GLN A 137 -1.19 0.31 11.74
CA GLN A 137 0.14 0.69 12.20
C GLN A 137 0.08 1.95 13.07
N ARG A 138 1.05 2.08 13.97
CA ARG A 138 1.32 3.32 14.72
C ARG A 138 2.06 4.32 13.84
N THR A 139 1.51 5.50 13.60
CA THR A 139 2.20 6.56 12.86
C THR A 139 3.28 7.22 13.72
N ARG A 140 4.20 7.97 13.11
CA ARG A 140 5.26 8.70 13.82
C ARG A 140 4.68 9.76 14.77
N GLU A 141 3.53 10.31 14.42
CA GLU A 141 2.82 11.37 15.14
C GLU A 141 1.90 10.82 16.25
N GLY A 142 2.06 9.55 16.63
CA GLY A 142 1.29 8.97 17.74
C GLY A 142 -0.17 8.67 17.41
N ARG A 143 -0.49 8.36 16.14
CA ARG A 143 -1.83 7.96 15.69
C ARG A 143 -1.88 6.47 15.37
N ILE A 144 -3.08 5.91 15.30
CA ILE A 144 -3.31 4.63 14.64
C ILE A 144 -3.89 4.93 13.26
N THR A 145 -3.24 4.42 12.21
CA THR A 145 -3.89 4.29 10.91
C THR A 145 -4.31 2.85 10.71
N MET A 146 -5.52 2.67 10.20
CA MET A 146 -6.11 1.36 9.95
C MET A 146 -6.71 1.34 8.56
N GLY A 147 -6.42 0.30 7.81
CA GLY A 147 -6.97 0.08 6.50
C GLY A 147 -7.81 -1.18 6.44
N GLY A 148 -8.76 -1.15 5.52
CA GLY A 148 -9.82 -2.13 5.38
C GLY A 148 -10.28 -2.24 3.94
N ARG A 149 -11.20 -3.19 3.72
CA ARG A 149 -12.06 -3.15 2.52
C ARG A 149 -12.91 -1.88 2.57
N GLY A 150 -12.86 -1.10 1.49
CA GLY A 150 -13.67 0.11 1.35
C GLY A 150 -15.14 -0.17 1.03
N VAL A 151 -15.87 0.87 0.62
CA VAL A 151 -17.25 0.79 0.15
C VAL A 151 -17.38 -0.28 -0.95
N PRO A 152 -18.44 -1.12 -0.95
CA PRO A 152 -18.64 -2.12 -1.99
C PRO A 152 -18.62 -1.50 -3.40
N TYR A 153 -18.02 -2.21 -4.37
CA TYR A 153 -18.06 -1.79 -5.77
C TYR A 153 -19.51 -1.73 -6.26
N ARG A 154 -19.83 -0.67 -6.99
CA ARG A 154 -21.11 -0.56 -7.66
C ARG A 154 -21.04 -1.33 -8.97
N TYR A 155 -22.18 -1.82 -9.43
CA TYR A 155 -22.28 -2.41 -10.75
C TYR A 155 -21.82 -1.40 -11.82
N GLY A 156 -20.85 -1.79 -12.66
CA GLY A 156 -20.26 -0.93 -13.69
C GLY A 156 -19.21 0.08 -13.18
N SER A 157 -18.68 -0.11 -11.97
CA SER A 157 -17.44 0.56 -11.51
C SER A 157 -16.19 -0.08 -12.10
#